data_AF-A0A497QR79-F1
#
_entry.id   AF-A0A497QR79-F1
#
_cell.length_a   1.000
_cell.length_b   1.000
_cell.length_c   1.000
_cell.angle_alpha   90.00
_cell.angle_beta   90.00
_cell.angle_gamma   90.00
#
_symmetry.space_group_name_H-M   'P 1'
#
loop_
_entity.id
_entity.type
_entity.pdbx_description
1 polymer ?
#
loop_
_entity_poly.entity_id
_entity_poly.type
_entity_poly.pdbx_seq_one_letter_code
_entity_poly.pdbx_strand_id
1 'polypeptide(L)'
;MKTVVILTQPRSGSSLLAGILERLGVWMGPEEDMIKGKHKNKYGSYENHAFLKLNHRILFRAKRLTFYWNRFSDDDGKVEEAVKYYEKDLVKLIHESERELWGFKEAVIIYSLPYFHHHLKNPYYIYLYRDPASVANSQRRAGKLKNWIPEIWTEFSYFKPRERFILAMRTLKGAFVKGFPYRNRKFLEKLTANAQERIEEFVKDKKHLKLDLSEIIEQPKETVKKLIDFLEISPTKEQIAAAIDFVKPELITSQINNPNKQKTANRKINSKETAT
;
A
#
# COMPACT_ATOMS: atom_id res chain seq x y z
N MET A 1 2.40 4.68 -24.81
CA MET A 1 2.88 4.75 -23.41
C MET A 1 1.72 4.53 -22.46
N LYS A 2 1.90 3.74 -21.40
CA LYS A 2 0.88 3.43 -20.38
C LYS A 2 1.50 3.57 -18.98
N THR A 3 0.78 4.20 -18.05
CA THR A 3 1.18 4.31 -16.64
C THR A 3 0.23 3.49 -15.76
N VAL A 4 0.71 2.40 -15.21
CA VAL A 4 -0.06 1.52 -14.30
C VAL A 4 0.08 2.04 -12.87
N VAL A 5 -1.04 2.42 -12.24
CA VAL A 5 -1.04 2.93 -10.87
C VAL A 5 -1.77 1.94 -9.98
N ILE A 6 -1.04 1.30 -9.07
CA ILE A 6 -1.64 0.38 -8.11
C ILE A 6 -2.11 1.17 -6.88
N LEU A 7 -3.42 1.35 -6.80
CA LEU A 7 -4.10 1.99 -5.68
C LEU A 7 -4.45 0.96 -4.62
N THR A 8 -3.93 1.18 -3.42
CA THR A 8 -3.99 0.14 -2.39
C THR A 8 -3.79 0.73 -1.00
N GLN A 9 -3.86 -0.17 -0.02
CA GLN A 9 -3.52 0.07 1.36
C GLN A 9 -2.46 -0.92 1.85
N PRO A 10 -1.77 -0.63 2.97
CA PRO A 10 -0.83 -1.58 3.54
C PRO A 10 -1.55 -2.88 3.91
N ARG A 11 -0.95 -4.02 3.53
CA ARG A 11 -1.44 -5.38 3.85
C ARG A 11 -2.72 -5.84 3.13
N SER A 12 -3.12 -5.15 2.07
CA SER A 12 -4.23 -5.55 1.19
C SER A 12 -3.91 -6.73 0.27
N GLY A 13 -2.63 -7.01 -0.01
CA GLY A 13 -2.20 -7.92 -1.06
C GLY A 13 -1.53 -7.23 -2.26
N SER A 14 -1.32 -5.92 -2.22
CA SER A 14 -0.74 -5.18 -3.35
C SER A 14 0.65 -5.60 -3.80
N SER A 15 1.47 -6.15 -2.92
CA SER A 15 2.76 -6.72 -3.36
C SER A 15 2.59 -7.97 -4.22
N LEU A 16 1.51 -8.75 -4.02
CA LEU A 16 1.17 -9.87 -4.90
C LEU A 16 0.80 -9.33 -6.30
N LEU A 17 -0.13 -8.37 -6.36
CA LEU A 17 -0.54 -7.75 -7.62
C LEU A 17 0.62 -7.08 -8.35
N ALA A 18 1.47 -6.34 -7.63
CA ALA A 18 2.63 -5.68 -8.22
C ALA A 18 3.66 -6.69 -8.78
N GLY A 19 3.88 -7.81 -8.09
CA GLY A 19 4.75 -8.87 -8.60
C GLY A 19 4.17 -9.65 -9.79
N ILE A 20 2.84 -9.73 -9.91
CA ILE A 20 2.17 -10.24 -11.12
C ILE A 20 2.40 -9.28 -12.29
N LEU A 21 2.14 -7.98 -12.09
CA LEU A 21 2.31 -6.96 -13.12
C LEU A 21 3.75 -6.84 -13.62
N GLU A 22 4.71 -6.90 -12.70
CA GLU A 22 6.14 -6.90 -13.04
C GLU A 22 6.50 -8.07 -13.98
N ARG A 23 6.01 -9.28 -13.68
CA ARG A 23 6.21 -10.47 -14.53
C ARG A 23 5.50 -10.39 -15.88
N LEU A 24 4.39 -9.66 -15.96
CA LEU A 24 3.71 -9.36 -17.22
C LEU A 24 4.42 -8.27 -18.05
N GLY A 25 5.58 -7.78 -17.59
CA GLY A 25 6.40 -6.82 -18.31
C GLY A 25 6.17 -5.36 -17.93
N VAL A 26 5.39 -5.08 -16.88
CA VAL A 26 5.25 -3.71 -16.37
C VAL A 26 6.49 -3.33 -15.58
N TRP A 27 7.22 -2.31 -16.02
CA TRP A 27 8.36 -1.81 -15.24
C TRP A 27 7.88 -1.10 -13.97
N MET A 28 8.07 -1.73 -12.80
CA MET A 28 7.58 -1.24 -11.49
C MET A 28 8.60 -0.36 -10.73
N GLY A 29 9.78 -0.15 -11.31
CA GLY A 29 10.93 0.52 -10.70
C GLY A 29 12.21 -0.30 -10.84
N PRO A 30 13.34 0.20 -10.31
CA PRO A 30 14.62 -0.51 -10.32
C PRO A 30 14.55 -1.85 -9.56
N GLU A 31 15.28 -2.86 -10.03
CA GLU A 31 15.23 -4.23 -9.47
C GLU A 31 15.64 -4.27 -7.99
N GLU A 32 16.59 -3.43 -7.59
CA GLU A 32 17.05 -3.29 -6.21
C GLU A 32 15.95 -2.83 -5.24
N ASP A 33 14.89 -2.21 -5.75
CA ASP A 33 13.73 -1.79 -4.96
C ASP A 33 12.67 -2.90 -4.87
N MET A 34 12.63 -3.81 -5.84
CA MET A 34 11.65 -4.90 -5.87
C MET A 34 11.95 -5.97 -4.80
N ILE A 35 13.23 -6.24 -4.53
CA ILE A 35 13.70 -7.35 -3.66
C ILE A 35 13.82 -6.94 -2.17
N LYS A 36 13.71 -5.65 -1.84
CA LYS A 36 13.80 -5.14 -0.45
C LYS A 36 12.55 -5.50 0.36
N GLY A 37 12.47 -6.75 0.81
CA GLY A 37 11.36 -7.28 1.60
C GLY A 37 11.76 -8.27 2.71
N LYS A 38 13.06 -8.49 2.94
CA LYS A 38 13.62 -9.58 3.76
C LYS A 38 12.99 -9.77 5.15
N HIS A 39 12.35 -8.75 5.74
CA HIS A 39 11.73 -8.84 7.06
C HIS A 39 10.19 -9.02 7.08
N LYS A 40 9.46 -8.72 5.99
CA LYS A 40 7.97 -8.71 6.01
C LYS A 40 7.28 -9.33 4.79
N ASN A 41 7.97 -9.40 3.65
CA ASN A 41 7.48 -10.09 2.47
C ASN A 41 8.64 -10.88 1.86
N LYS A 42 8.58 -12.21 1.98
CA LYS A 42 9.58 -13.14 1.40
C LYS A 42 9.77 -12.90 -0.10
N TYR A 43 8.76 -12.36 -0.77
CA TYR A 43 8.73 -12.16 -2.21
C TYR A 43 8.99 -10.72 -2.64
N GLY A 44 9.29 -9.81 -1.72
CA GLY A 44 9.55 -8.39 -2.04
C GLY A 44 8.30 -7.51 -1.92
N SER A 45 8.50 -6.23 -1.62
CA SER A 45 7.38 -5.29 -1.45
C SER A 45 6.88 -4.73 -2.77
N TYR A 46 7.73 -4.73 -3.81
CA TYR A 46 7.49 -4.12 -5.11
C TYR A 46 7.02 -2.67 -4.99
N GLU A 47 7.68 -1.90 -4.11
CA GLU A 47 7.46 -0.47 -3.95
C GLU A 47 8.52 0.29 -4.71
N ASN A 48 8.12 1.31 -5.45
CA ASN A 48 9.07 2.24 -6.01
C ASN A 48 9.52 3.19 -4.89
N HIS A 49 10.78 3.06 -4.42
CA HIS A 49 11.21 3.79 -3.23
C HIS A 49 11.34 5.29 -3.45
N ALA A 50 11.56 5.74 -4.69
CA ALA A 50 11.56 7.16 -5.00
C ALA A 50 10.16 7.76 -4.80
N PHE A 51 9.11 7.06 -5.27
CA PHE A 51 7.71 7.46 -5.01
C PHE A 51 7.36 7.36 -3.53
N LEU A 52 7.76 6.27 -2.84
CA LEU A 52 7.54 6.11 -1.40
C LEU A 52 8.16 7.27 -0.60
N LYS A 53 9.44 7.57 -0.85
CA LYS A 53 10.18 8.65 -0.19
C LYS A 53 9.51 9.99 -0.41
N LEU A 54 9.15 10.30 -1.65
CA LEU A 54 8.53 11.58 -1.99
C LEU A 54 7.12 11.70 -1.38
N ASN A 55 6.32 10.64 -1.45
CA ASN A 55 4.99 10.62 -0.81
C ASN A 55 5.09 10.79 0.71
N HIS A 56 6.04 10.12 1.37
CA HIS A 56 6.27 10.29 2.80
C HIS A 56 6.63 11.73 3.16
N ARG A 57 7.41 12.44 2.33
CA ARG A 57 7.71 13.86 2.54
C ARG A 57 6.49 14.75 2.36
N ILE A 58 5.63 14.47 1.38
CA ILE A 58 4.34 15.16 1.18
C ILE A 58 3.46 14.96 2.41
N LEU A 59 3.22 13.71 2.82
CA LEU A 59 2.39 13.38 3.98
C LEU A 59 2.96 13.92 5.30
N PHE A 60 4.29 13.97 5.44
CA PHE A 60 4.94 14.60 6.59
C PHE A 60 4.67 16.10 6.65
N ARG A 61 4.79 16.80 5.52
CA ARG A 61 4.49 18.24 5.41
C ARG A 61 3.01 18.50 5.70
N ALA A 62 2.12 17.69 5.14
CA ALA A 62 0.67 17.77 5.33
C ALA A 62 0.17 17.30 6.72
N LYS A 63 1.08 16.90 7.62
CA LYS A 63 0.76 16.35 8.95
C LYS A 63 -0.18 15.12 8.87
N ARG A 64 -0.04 14.30 7.82
CA ARG A 64 -0.76 13.03 7.58
C ARG A 64 0.09 11.79 7.84
N LEU A 65 1.42 11.91 7.83
CA LEU A 65 2.30 10.76 8.03
C LEU A 65 2.18 10.17 9.44
N THR A 66 2.35 11.00 10.48
CA THR A 66 2.34 10.59 11.90
C THR A 66 0.99 10.71 12.58
N PHE A 67 0.11 11.57 12.06
CA PHE A 67 -1.22 11.81 12.62
C PHE A 67 -2.27 11.16 11.73
N TYR A 68 -2.40 9.84 11.85
CA TYR A 68 -3.27 9.01 11.01
C TYR A 68 -4.74 9.45 11.03
N TRP A 69 -5.22 10.04 12.12
CA TRP A 69 -6.59 10.57 12.20
C TRP A 69 -6.83 11.76 11.27
N ASN A 70 -5.79 12.51 10.90
CA ASN A 70 -5.95 13.59 9.93
C ASN A 70 -6.20 13.04 8.51
N ARG A 71 -6.00 11.74 8.25
CA ARG A 71 -6.22 11.13 6.94
C ARG A 71 -7.69 10.95 6.55
N PHE A 72 -8.61 11.12 7.51
CA PHE A 72 -10.04 10.96 7.25
C PHE A 72 -10.66 12.09 6.42
N SER A 73 -10.00 13.26 6.34
CA SER A 73 -10.46 14.40 5.55
C SER A 73 -9.24 15.18 5.04
N ASP A 74 -9.39 15.75 3.84
CA ASP A 74 -8.40 16.65 3.24
C ASP A 74 -8.93 18.08 3.05
N ASP A 75 -10.06 18.41 3.70
CA ASP A 75 -10.74 19.70 3.54
C ASP A 75 -9.92 20.88 4.08
N ASP A 76 -8.82 20.59 4.79
CA ASP A 76 -7.89 21.60 5.30
C ASP A 76 -6.85 22.07 4.27
N GLY A 77 -6.88 21.56 3.04
CA GLY A 77 -6.00 21.96 1.93
C GLY A 77 -4.52 21.62 2.10
N LYS A 78 -4.12 21.00 3.24
CA LYS A 78 -2.70 20.80 3.57
C LYS A 78 -2.00 19.80 2.66
N VAL A 79 -2.74 18.84 2.11
CA VAL A 79 -2.16 17.86 1.20
C VAL A 79 -1.90 18.49 -0.17
N GLU A 80 -2.85 19.27 -0.69
CA GLU A 80 -2.67 20.05 -1.91
C GLU A 80 -1.47 21.00 -1.80
N GLU A 81 -1.39 21.79 -0.72
CA GLU A 81 -0.25 22.70 -0.48
C GLU A 81 1.08 21.93 -0.44
N ALA A 82 1.09 20.75 0.18
CA ALA A 82 2.29 19.92 0.24
C ALA A 82 2.66 19.33 -1.12
N VAL A 83 1.70 18.92 -1.94
CA VAL A 83 1.93 18.44 -3.30
C VAL A 83 2.48 19.57 -4.17
N LYS A 84 1.88 20.75 -4.13
CA LYS A 84 2.36 21.95 -4.84
C LYS A 84 3.80 22.31 -4.46
N TYR A 85 4.14 22.22 -3.17
CA TYR A 85 5.51 22.43 -2.70
C TYR A 85 6.52 21.44 -3.32
N TYR A 86 6.10 20.19 -3.56
CA TYR A 86 6.93 19.12 -4.12
C TYR A 86 6.70 18.87 -5.62
N GLU A 87 5.97 19.73 -6.30
CA GLU A 87 5.51 19.48 -7.67
C GLU A 87 6.67 19.29 -8.65
N LYS A 88 7.72 20.10 -8.57
CA LYS A 88 8.91 19.95 -9.41
C LYS A 88 9.60 18.59 -9.22
N ASP A 89 9.72 18.14 -7.98
CA ASP A 89 10.32 16.83 -7.65
C ASP A 89 9.41 15.69 -8.16
N LEU A 90 8.09 15.83 -8.06
CA LEU A 90 7.11 14.87 -8.55
C LEU A 90 7.14 14.73 -10.07
N VAL A 91 7.07 15.85 -10.79
CA VAL A 91 7.10 15.87 -12.25
C VAL A 91 8.41 15.28 -12.77
N LYS A 92 9.54 15.66 -12.14
CA LYS A 92 10.85 15.07 -12.47
C LYS A 92 10.85 13.56 -12.27
N LEU A 93 10.38 13.07 -11.11
CA LEU A 93 10.32 11.64 -10.82
C LEU A 93 9.42 10.88 -11.80
N ILE A 94 8.26 11.43 -12.14
CA ILE A 94 7.36 10.84 -13.15
C ILE A 94 8.10 10.73 -14.47
N HIS A 95 8.71 11.81 -14.95
CA HIS A 95 9.41 11.83 -16.24
C HIS A 95 10.58 10.85 -16.30
N GLU A 96 11.41 10.77 -15.24
CA GLU A 96 12.52 9.81 -15.16
C GLU A 96 12.04 8.34 -15.16
N SER A 97 10.82 8.11 -14.68
CA SER A 97 10.18 6.79 -14.62
C SER A 97 9.46 6.40 -15.91
N GLU A 98 9.21 7.34 -16.83
CA GLU A 98 8.45 7.07 -18.06
C GLU A 98 9.14 6.01 -18.93
N ARG A 99 8.38 4.96 -19.27
CA ARG A 99 8.73 3.91 -20.25
C ARG A 99 7.48 3.56 -21.04
N GLU A 100 7.61 2.76 -22.11
CA GLU A 100 6.46 2.32 -22.91
C GLU A 100 5.33 1.74 -22.06
N LEU A 101 5.69 0.86 -21.11
CA LEU A 101 4.82 0.27 -20.11
C LEU A 101 5.51 0.32 -18.75
N TRP A 102 5.04 1.22 -17.87
CA TRP A 102 5.57 1.35 -16.52
C TRP A 102 4.47 1.52 -15.50
N GLY A 103 4.81 1.34 -14.24
CA GLY A 103 3.89 1.59 -13.15
C GLY A 103 4.59 1.80 -11.83
N PHE A 104 3.78 2.09 -10.83
CA PHE A 104 4.25 2.18 -9.46
C PHE A 104 3.17 1.76 -8.47
N LYS A 105 3.62 1.34 -7.30
CA LYS A 105 2.80 0.97 -6.16
C LYS A 105 3.33 1.68 -4.93
N GLU A 106 2.45 2.40 -4.26
CA GLU A 106 2.73 2.95 -2.93
C GLU A 106 1.42 2.91 -2.14
N ALA A 107 1.49 2.33 -0.94
CA ALA A 107 0.33 1.87 -0.19
C ALA A 107 -0.52 3.00 0.41
N VAL A 108 -0.04 4.23 0.40
CA VAL A 108 -0.78 5.39 0.91
C VAL A 108 -0.75 6.55 -0.08
N ILE A 109 -0.53 6.27 -1.37
CA ILE A 109 -0.47 7.30 -2.42
C ILE A 109 -1.83 7.96 -2.64
N ILE A 110 -2.93 7.28 -2.33
CA ILE A 110 -4.28 7.81 -2.54
C ILE A 110 -4.54 9.15 -1.83
N TYR A 111 -3.80 9.45 -0.77
CA TYR A 111 -3.95 10.74 -0.08
C TYR A 111 -3.35 11.91 -0.89
N SER A 112 -2.32 11.67 -1.70
CA SER A 112 -1.62 12.71 -2.47
C SER A 112 -1.91 12.66 -3.97
N LEU A 113 -2.19 11.47 -4.51
CA LEU A 113 -2.42 11.22 -5.94
C LEU A 113 -3.49 12.14 -6.57
N PRO A 114 -4.63 12.43 -5.93
CA PRO A 114 -5.64 13.31 -6.51
C PRO A 114 -5.10 14.69 -6.94
N TYR A 115 -4.02 15.16 -6.32
CA TYR A 115 -3.45 16.47 -6.59
C TYR A 115 -2.33 16.47 -7.65
N PHE A 116 -1.86 15.30 -8.10
CA PHE A 116 -0.82 15.22 -9.13
C PHE A 116 -1.13 14.22 -10.26
N HIS A 117 -2.28 13.55 -10.24
CA HIS A 117 -2.62 12.55 -11.25
C HIS A 117 -2.67 13.11 -12.69
N HIS A 118 -2.92 14.41 -12.84
CA HIS A 118 -2.92 15.10 -14.14
C HIS A 118 -1.54 15.14 -14.81
N HIS A 119 -0.46 14.88 -14.05
CA HIS A 119 0.89 14.73 -14.60
C HIS A 119 1.16 13.33 -15.17
N LEU A 120 0.26 12.36 -14.95
CA LEU A 120 0.41 11.00 -15.46
C LEU A 120 -0.13 10.90 -16.88
N LYS A 121 0.65 10.29 -17.78
CA LYS A 121 0.24 10.06 -19.17
C LYS A 121 -0.46 8.71 -19.30
N ASN A 122 -1.70 8.71 -19.81
CA ASN A 122 -2.49 7.50 -20.05
C ASN A 122 -2.54 6.54 -18.84
N PRO A 123 -3.06 7.00 -17.68
CA PRO A 123 -3.05 6.21 -16.45
C PRO A 123 -4.09 5.08 -16.48
N TYR A 124 -3.67 3.90 -16.02
CA TYR A 124 -4.48 2.71 -15.81
C TYR A 124 -4.48 2.43 -14.30
N TYR A 125 -5.61 2.68 -13.64
CA TYR A 125 -5.72 2.48 -12.20
C TYR A 125 -6.14 1.05 -11.90
N ILE A 126 -5.37 0.35 -11.06
CA ILE A 126 -5.75 -0.98 -10.60
C ILE A 126 -5.81 -0.93 -9.09
N TYR A 127 -6.92 -1.37 -8.50
CA TYR A 127 -7.03 -1.43 -7.05
C TYR A 127 -7.52 -2.77 -6.55
N LEU A 128 -7.05 -3.11 -5.36
CA LEU A 128 -7.38 -4.35 -4.68
C LEU A 128 -8.39 -4.09 -3.59
N TYR A 129 -9.51 -4.79 -3.67
CA TYR A 129 -10.40 -4.94 -2.54
C TYR A 129 -9.97 -6.10 -1.66
N ARG A 130 -10.02 -5.84 -0.35
CA ARG A 130 -9.93 -6.83 0.71
C ARG A 130 -10.75 -6.30 1.87
N ASP A 131 -11.55 -7.19 2.46
CA ASP A 131 -12.35 -6.88 3.65
C ASP A 131 -11.55 -6.05 4.68
N PRO A 132 -12.05 -4.87 5.11
CA PRO A 132 -11.32 -3.97 5.99
C PRO A 132 -10.94 -4.60 7.33
N ALA A 133 -11.79 -5.49 7.89
CA ALA A 133 -11.47 -6.18 9.14
C ALA A 133 -10.30 -7.16 8.95
N SER A 134 -10.24 -7.86 7.80
CA SER A 134 -9.13 -8.74 7.41
C SER A 134 -7.81 -7.97 7.26
N VAL A 135 -7.84 -6.79 6.62
CA VAL A 135 -6.67 -5.89 6.51
C VAL A 135 -6.21 -5.42 7.89
N ALA A 136 -7.12 -4.91 8.72
CA ALA A 136 -6.82 -4.43 10.07
C ALA A 136 -6.19 -5.53 10.93
N ASN A 137 -6.70 -6.75 10.84
CA ASN A 137 -6.12 -7.91 11.52
C ASN A 137 -4.70 -8.24 11.01
N SER A 138 -4.47 -8.15 9.70
CA SER A 138 -3.14 -8.34 9.10
C SER A 138 -2.14 -7.26 9.55
N GLN A 139 -2.56 -5.99 9.56
CA GLN A 139 -1.76 -4.87 10.04
C GLN A 139 -1.40 -5.03 11.51
N ARG A 140 -2.35 -5.41 12.38
CA ARG A 140 -2.08 -5.65 13.81
C ARG A 140 -1.08 -6.79 14.03
N ARG A 141 -1.14 -7.86 13.22
CA ARG A 141 -0.17 -8.96 13.29
C ARG A 141 1.22 -8.51 12.87
N ALA A 142 1.32 -7.68 11.84
CA ALA A 142 2.57 -7.13 11.34
C ALA A 142 3.16 -6.05 12.27
N GLY A 143 2.31 -5.29 12.95
CA GLY A 143 2.64 -4.13 13.79
C GLY A 143 3.18 -4.46 15.18
N LYS A 144 3.87 -5.60 15.34
CA LYS A 144 4.59 -5.91 16.58
C LYS A 144 5.85 -5.03 16.68
N LEU A 145 6.15 -4.51 17.87
CA LEU A 145 7.25 -3.56 18.11
C LEU A 145 8.60 -4.03 17.54
N LYS A 146 8.93 -5.32 17.65
CA LYS A 146 10.17 -5.89 17.10
C LYS A 146 10.31 -5.74 15.58
N ASN A 147 9.19 -5.65 14.86
CA ASN A 147 9.18 -5.47 13.41
C ASN A 147 9.22 -3.98 13.02
N TRP A 148 9.02 -3.07 13.97
CA TRP A 148 8.93 -1.62 13.73
C TRP A 148 10.29 -0.96 13.71
N ILE A 149 11.24 -1.42 14.52
CA ILE A 149 12.54 -0.74 14.66
C ILE A 149 13.23 -0.58 13.30
N PRO A 150 13.40 -1.63 12.46
CA PRO A 150 14.02 -1.47 11.14
C PRO A 150 13.25 -0.57 10.20
N GLU A 151 11.92 -0.53 10.31
CA GLU A 151 11.06 0.32 9.47
C GLU A 151 11.16 1.77 9.86
N ILE A 152 11.15 2.07 11.16
CA ILE A 152 11.41 3.41 11.67
C ILE A 152 12.76 3.89 11.16
N TRP A 153 13.81 3.07 11.24
CA TRP A 153 15.13 3.45 10.71
C TRP A 153 15.10 3.75 9.21
N THR A 154 14.42 2.90 8.43
CA THR A 154 14.26 3.08 6.99
C THR A 154 13.46 4.35 6.67
N GLU A 155 12.32 4.56 7.31
CA GLU A 155 11.49 5.76 7.13
C GLU A 155 12.24 7.01 7.56
N PHE A 156 12.96 6.98 8.69
CA PHE A 156 13.76 8.10 9.17
C PHE A 156 14.88 8.46 8.19
N SER A 157 15.44 7.48 7.47
CA SER A 157 16.46 7.73 6.44
C SER A 157 15.98 8.67 5.33
N TYR A 158 14.67 8.76 5.10
CA TYR A 158 14.06 9.64 4.09
C TYR A 158 14.08 11.12 4.45
N PHE A 159 14.28 11.44 5.74
CA PHE A 159 14.15 12.78 6.29
C PHE A 159 15.50 13.37 6.69
N LYS A 160 15.62 14.70 6.61
CA LYS A 160 16.77 15.46 7.13
C LYS A 160 16.80 15.40 8.67
N PRO A 161 17.95 15.65 9.34
CA PRO A 161 18.04 15.58 10.80
C PRO A 161 16.97 16.38 11.56
N ARG A 162 16.69 17.62 11.13
CA ARG A 162 15.62 18.45 11.72
C ARG A 162 14.22 17.83 11.55
N GLU A 163 13.96 17.26 10.38
CA GLU A 163 12.68 16.60 10.09
C GLU A 163 12.51 15.31 10.89
N ARG A 164 13.58 14.53 11.09
CA ARG A 164 13.60 13.35 11.98
C ARG A 164 13.24 13.72 13.41
N PHE A 165 13.80 14.81 13.93
CA PHE A 165 13.46 15.31 15.27
C PHE A 165 11.96 15.67 15.35
N ILE A 166 11.45 16.44 14.38
CA ILE A 166 10.02 16.79 14.32
C ILE A 166 9.14 15.54 14.20
N LEU A 167 9.55 14.56 13.39
CA LEU A 167 8.85 13.29 13.20
C LEU A 167 8.75 12.53 14.53
N ALA A 168 9.86 12.38 15.25
CA ALA A 168 9.90 11.75 16.57
C ALA A 168 8.97 12.47 17.56
N MET A 169 9.05 13.80 17.66
CA MET A 169 8.21 14.59 18.56
C MET A 169 6.72 14.47 18.22
N ARG A 170 6.36 14.46 16.94
CA ARG A 170 4.95 14.28 16.50
C ARG A 170 4.44 12.88 16.81
N THR A 171 5.27 11.85 16.59
CA THR A 171 4.91 10.46 16.90
C THR A 171 4.70 10.26 18.40
N LEU A 172 5.60 10.80 19.23
CA LEU A 172 5.44 10.78 20.70
C LEU A 172 4.17 11.50 21.12
N LYS A 173 3.95 12.75 20.67
CA LYS A 173 2.73 13.51 20.97
C LYS A 173 1.48 12.75 20.55
N GLY A 174 1.49 12.13 19.37
CA GLY A 174 0.37 11.36 18.87
C GLY A 174 0.06 10.13 19.73
N ALA A 175 1.10 9.40 20.13
CA ALA A 175 0.97 8.25 21.01
C ALA A 175 0.41 8.64 22.39
N PHE A 176 0.82 9.79 22.95
CA PHE A 176 0.29 10.29 24.22
C PHE A 176 -1.17 10.75 24.12
N VAL A 177 -1.55 11.49 23.08
CA VAL A 177 -2.88 12.12 22.97
C VAL A 177 -3.95 11.15 22.47
N LYS A 178 -3.61 10.26 21.53
CA LYS A 178 -4.58 9.39 20.84
C LYS A 178 -4.30 7.89 21.02
N GLY A 179 -3.26 7.55 21.78
CA GLY A 179 -2.77 6.18 21.86
C GLY A 179 -2.03 5.76 20.60
N PHE A 180 -1.53 4.53 20.60
CA PHE A 180 -0.82 3.99 19.44
C PHE A 180 -1.82 3.47 18.40
N PRO A 181 -1.85 4.01 17.16
CA PRO A 181 -2.91 3.71 16.19
C PRO A 181 -3.01 2.22 15.86
N TYR A 182 -1.89 1.50 15.88
CA TYR A 182 -1.81 0.08 15.56
C TYR A 182 -2.31 -0.85 16.69
N ARG A 183 -2.64 -0.30 17.86
CA ARG A 183 -3.25 -1.06 18.96
C ARG A 183 -4.77 -1.09 18.89
N ASN A 184 -5.40 -0.15 18.20
CA ASN A 184 -6.86 -0.05 18.11
C ASN A 184 -7.36 -0.67 16.79
N ARG A 185 -7.92 -1.89 16.86
CA ARG A 185 -8.44 -2.59 15.67
C ARG A 185 -9.54 -1.79 14.97
N LYS A 186 -10.50 -1.24 15.71
CA LYS A 186 -11.63 -0.47 15.15
C LYS A 186 -11.13 0.77 14.40
N PHE A 187 -10.08 1.42 14.91
CA PHE A 187 -9.45 2.54 14.24
C PHE A 187 -8.80 2.11 12.91
N LEU A 188 -8.01 1.02 12.90
CA LEU A 188 -7.39 0.52 11.66
C LEU A 188 -8.43 0.09 10.63
N GLU A 189 -9.51 -0.56 11.08
CA GLU A 189 -10.63 -0.98 10.23
C GLU A 189 -11.33 0.23 9.60
N LYS A 190 -11.62 1.27 10.40
CA LYS A 190 -12.19 2.53 9.89
C LYS A 190 -11.25 3.25 8.93
N LEU A 191 -9.96 3.35 9.26
CA LEU A 191 -8.94 3.94 8.39
C LEU A 191 -8.86 3.18 7.05
N THR A 192 -8.97 1.86 7.12
CA THR A 192 -8.93 1.01 5.94
C THR A 192 -10.18 1.19 5.08
N ALA A 193 -11.37 1.19 5.68
CA ALA A 193 -12.61 1.44 4.95
C ALA A 193 -12.60 2.82 4.27
N ASN A 194 -12.17 3.86 4.98
CA ASN A 194 -12.10 5.21 4.43
C ASN A 194 -11.09 5.33 3.27
N ALA A 195 -9.93 4.68 3.38
CA ALA A 195 -8.98 4.65 2.27
C ALA A 195 -9.52 3.90 1.05
N GLN A 196 -10.36 2.87 1.25
CA GLN A 196 -11.01 2.13 0.16
C GLN A 196 -12.05 3.00 -0.53
N GLU A 197 -12.92 3.65 0.23
CA GLU A 197 -13.91 4.60 -0.26
C GLU A 197 -13.25 5.73 -1.07
N ARG A 198 -12.14 6.28 -0.56
CA ARG A 198 -11.38 7.31 -1.28
C ARG A 198 -10.80 6.81 -2.60
N ILE A 199 -10.34 5.56 -2.66
CA ILE A 199 -9.88 4.95 -3.92
C ILE A 199 -11.05 4.85 -4.90
N GLU A 200 -12.18 4.29 -4.47
CA GLU A 200 -13.37 4.07 -5.29
C GLU A 200 -13.92 5.39 -5.84
N GLU A 201 -14.02 6.40 -4.99
CA GLU A 201 -14.44 7.74 -5.38
C GLU A 201 -13.45 8.40 -6.37
N PHE A 202 -12.14 8.24 -6.14
CA PHE A 202 -11.14 8.80 -7.04
C PHE A 202 -11.17 8.18 -8.44
N VAL A 203 -11.44 6.88 -8.56
CA VAL A 203 -11.38 6.18 -9.86
C VAL A 203 -12.70 6.13 -10.62
N LYS A 204 -13.82 6.55 -10.02
CA LYS A 204 -15.18 6.38 -10.56
C LYS A 204 -15.36 6.82 -12.01
N ASP A 205 -14.64 7.86 -12.43
CA ASP A 205 -14.68 8.51 -13.74
C ASP A 205 -13.41 8.27 -14.58
N LYS A 206 -12.59 7.29 -14.18
CA LYS A 206 -11.27 7.01 -14.77
C LYS A 206 -11.18 5.58 -15.29
N LYS A 207 -10.24 5.31 -16.22
CA LYS A 207 -9.95 3.93 -16.66
C LYS A 207 -9.38 3.13 -15.50
N HIS A 208 -10.17 2.20 -14.96
CA HIS A 208 -9.80 1.43 -13.78
C HIS A 208 -10.24 -0.03 -13.82
N LEU A 209 -9.55 -0.86 -13.02
CA LEU A 209 -9.89 -2.25 -12.76
C LEU A 209 -9.90 -2.51 -11.24
N LYS A 210 -11.04 -2.99 -10.74
CA LYS A 210 -11.17 -3.54 -9.38
C LYS A 210 -10.85 -5.02 -9.42
N LEU A 211 -10.04 -5.49 -8.47
CA LEU A 211 -9.77 -6.90 -8.25
C LEU A 211 -9.99 -7.26 -6.77
N ASP A 212 -10.53 -8.44 -6.52
CA ASP A 212 -10.64 -8.99 -5.17
C ASP A 212 -9.43 -9.86 -4.84
N LEU A 213 -8.83 -9.70 -3.65
CA LEU A 213 -7.68 -10.53 -3.27
C LEU A 213 -7.98 -12.04 -3.34
N SER A 214 -9.20 -12.46 -2.97
CA SER A 214 -9.61 -13.86 -3.07
C SER A 214 -9.61 -14.35 -4.52
N GLU A 215 -10.09 -13.53 -5.47
CA GLU A 215 -10.10 -13.87 -6.89
C GLU A 215 -8.69 -14.12 -7.41
N ILE A 216 -7.72 -13.26 -7.04
CA ILE A 216 -6.32 -13.44 -7.44
C ILE A 216 -5.77 -14.79 -6.98
N ILE A 217 -6.16 -15.24 -5.79
CA ILE A 217 -5.65 -16.47 -5.18
C ILE A 217 -6.36 -17.71 -5.74
N GLU A 218 -7.68 -17.64 -5.90
CA GLU A 218 -8.53 -18.77 -6.28
C GLU A 218 -8.52 -19.00 -7.79
N GLN A 219 -8.39 -17.92 -8.58
CA GLN A 219 -8.50 -17.92 -10.04
C GLN A 219 -7.34 -17.09 -10.67
N PRO A 220 -6.08 -17.50 -10.46
CA PRO A 220 -4.91 -16.73 -10.90
C PRO A 220 -4.83 -16.60 -12.43
N LYS A 221 -5.28 -17.61 -13.18
CA LYS A 221 -5.24 -17.58 -14.66
C LYS A 221 -6.20 -16.54 -15.21
N GLU A 222 -7.41 -16.52 -14.67
CA GLU A 222 -8.49 -15.61 -15.02
C GLU A 222 -8.12 -14.18 -14.64
N THR A 223 -7.53 -13.99 -13.45
CA THR A 223 -7.00 -12.70 -13.00
C THR A 223 -5.91 -12.18 -13.93
N VAL A 224 -4.92 -13.03 -14.27
CA VAL A 224 -3.84 -12.64 -15.20
C VAL A 224 -4.41 -12.28 -16.57
N LYS A 225 -5.38 -13.04 -17.08
CA LYS A 225 -6.08 -12.70 -18.32
C LYS A 225 -6.78 -11.34 -18.23
N LYS A 226 -7.54 -11.07 -17.16
CA LYS A 226 -8.20 -9.76 -16.94
C LYS A 226 -7.19 -8.60 -16.94
N LEU A 227 -6.02 -8.78 -16.33
CA LEU A 227 -4.96 -7.78 -16.31
C LEU A 227 -4.41 -7.51 -17.72
N ILE A 228 -4.17 -8.58 -18.49
CA ILE A 228 -3.69 -8.49 -19.88
C ILE A 228 -4.70 -7.75 -20.76
N ASP A 229 -5.96 -8.16 -20.68
CA ASP A 229 -7.05 -7.56 -21.46
C ASP A 229 -7.25 -6.08 -21.08
N PHE A 230 -7.26 -5.76 -19.78
CA PHE A 230 -7.43 -4.38 -19.30
C PHE A 230 -6.28 -3.46 -19.69
N LEU A 231 -5.04 -3.95 -19.62
CA LEU A 231 -3.85 -3.18 -19.97
C LEU A 231 -3.57 -3.16 -21.48
N GLU A 232 -4.27 -3.99 -22.26
CA GLU A 232 -4.07 -4.15 -23.70
C GLU A 232 -2.59 -4.42 -24.01
N ILE A 233 -2.02 -5.43 -23.35
CA ILE A 233 -0.61 -5.84 -23.50
C ILE A 233 -0.51 -7.24 -24.11
N SER A 234 0.65 -7.56 -24.68
CA SER A 234 0.91 -8.85 -25.33
C SER A 234 2.11 -9.55 -24.69
N PRO A 235 2.02 -10.00 -23.42
CA PRO A 235 3.12 -10.68 -22.75
C PRO A 235 3.43 -12.03 -23.41
N THR A 236 4.66 -12.49 -23.27
CA THR A 236 5.05 -13.82 -23.77
C THR A 236 4.39 -14.93 -22.96
N LYS A 237 4.39 -16.16 -23.51
CA LYS A 237 3.87 -17.33 -22.79
C LYS A 237 4.61 -17.56 -21.47
N GLU A 238 5.91 -17.30 -21.45
CA GLU A 238 6.77 -17.41 -20.27
C GLU A 238 6.41 -16.36 -19.22
N GLN A 239 6.14 -15.12 -19.62
CA GLN A 239 5.67 -14.06 -18.72
C GLN A 239 4.32 -14.41 -18.08
N ILE A 240 3.38 -14.92 -18.89
CA ILE A 240 2.06 -15.37 -18.41
C ILE A 240 2.22 -16.50 -17.40
N ALA A 241 3.02 -17.53 -17.72
CA ALA A 241 3.28 -18.64 -16.82
C ALA A 241 3.94 -18.17 -15.51
N ALA A 242 4.96 -17.33 -15.59
CA ALA A 242 5.64 -16.77 -14.42
C ALA A 242 4.68 -15.96 -13.53
N ALA A 243 3.79 -15.17 -14.12
CA ALA A 243 2.80 -14.38 -13.41
C ALA A 243 1.78 -15.26 -12.66
N ILE A 244 1.34 -16.35 -13.28
CA ILE A 244 0.44 -17.35 -12.67
C ILE A 244 1.16 -18.07 -11.52
N ASP A 245 2.36 -18.60 -11.76
CA ASP A 245 3.15 -19.36 -10.77
C ASP A 245 3.61 -18.54 -9.57
N PHE A 246 3.60 -17.22 -9.70
CA PHE A 246 3.88 -16.30 -8.61
C PHE A 246 2.76 -16.29 -7.56
N VAL A 247 1.52 -16.56 -7.96
CA VAL A 247 0.42 -16.76 -7.03
C VAL A 247 0.63 -18.11 -6.36
N LYS A 248 1.01 -18.08 -5.07
CA LYS A 248 1.24 -19.27 -4.23
C LYS A 248 0.16 -19.39 -3.16
N PRO A 249 -1.01 -19.97 -3.46
CA PRO A 249 -2.18 -19.97 -2.57
C PRO A 249 -1.88 -20.51 -1.17
N GLU A 250 -1.03 -21.53 -1.06
CA GLU A 250 -0.63 -22.20 0.18
C GLU A 250 0.10 -21.28 1.18
N LEU A 251 0.80 -20.26 0.67
CA LEU A 251 1.52 -19.28 1.50
C LEU A 251 0.63 -18.15 2.00
N ILE A 252 -0.51 -17.95 1.33
CA ILE A 252 -1.49 -16.90 1.65
C ILE A 252 -2.59 -17.46 2.56
N THR A 253 -3.12 -18.64 2.24
CA THR A 253 -4.14 -19.33 3.05
C THR A 253 -3.63 -19.76 4.42
N SER A 254 -2.36 -20.20 4.54
CA SER A 254 -1.74 -20.51 5.85
C SER A 254 -1.66 -19.29 6.80
N GLN A 255 -1.69 -18.06 6.26
CA GLN A 255 -1.77 -16.83 7.06
C GLN A 255 -3.21 -16.41 7.39
N ILE A 256 -4.19 -16.86 6.60
CA ILE A 256 -5.62 -16.58 6.77
C ILE A 256 -6.27 -17.59 7.72
N ASN A 257 -5.95 -18.89 7.58
CA ASN A 257 -6.67 -20.01 8.21
C ASN A 257 -5.97 -20.66 9.40
N ASN A 258 -4.92 -20.06 10.00
CA ASN A 258 -4.17 -20.73 11.09
C ASN A 258 -5.05 -20.93 12.36
N PRO A 259 -5.57 -22.15 12.64
CA PRO A 259 -6.60 -22.38 13.67
C PRO A 259 -6.02 -22.24 15.08
N ASN A 260 -4.72 -22.53 15.24
CA ASN A 260 -4.01 -22.43 16.51
C ASN A 260 -3.85 -20.98 17.01
N LYS A 261 -4.02 -19.98 16.13
CA LYS A 261 -4.03 -18.54 16.49
C LYS A 261 -5.44 -17.99 16.76
N GLN A 262 -6.49 -18.58 16.19
CA GLN A 262 -7.88 -18.25 16.55
C GLN A 262 -8.22 -18.78 17.95
N LYS A 263 -7.75 -19.99 18.31
CA LYS A 263 -7.91 -20.53 19.68
C LYS A 263 -7.27 -19.65 20.77
N THR A 264 -6.14 -19.00 20.49
CA THR A 264 -5.50 -18.08 21.46
C THR A 264 -6.19 -16.71 21.55
N ALA A 265 -6.90 -16.28 20.51
CA ALA A 265 -7.72 -15.07 20.55
C ALA A 265 -9.03 -15.31 21.34
N ASN A 266 -9.68 -16.46 21.14
CA ASN A 266 -10.91 -16.81 21.85
C ASN A 266 -10.65 -17.13 23.34
N ARG A 267 -9.52 -17.76 23.69
CA ARG A 267 -9.14 -17.96 25.11
C ARG A 267 -8.92 -16.66 25.90
N LYS A 268 -8.49 -15.56 25.24
CA LYS A 268 -8.29 -14.25 25.90
C LYS A 268 -9.56 -13.41 26.04
N ILE A 269 -10.60 -13.75 25.27
CA ILE A 269 -11.92 -13.12 25.36
C ILE A 269 -12.69 -13.77 26.52
N ASN A 270 -12.70 -15.12 26.58
CA ASN A 270 -13.37 -15.85 27.64
C ASN A 270 -12.75 -15.63 29.03
N SER A 271 -11.43 -15.38 29.12
CA SER A 271 -10.78 -15.08 30.41
C SER A 271 -11.07 -13.67 30.95
N LYS A 272 -11.71 -12.80 30.16
CA LYS A 272 -12.13 -11.45 30.59
C LYS A 272 -13.60 -11.40 31.02
N GLU A 273 -14.41 -12.34 30.56
CA GLU A 273 -15.82 -12.46 30.97
C GLU A 273 -15.98 -13.21 32.30
N THR A 274 -14.97 -13.98 32.72
CA THR A 274 -14.95 -14.66 34.02
C THR A 274 -14.32 -13.82 35.16
N ALA A 275 -14.01 -12.54 34.91
CA ALA A 275 -13.35 -11.65 35.87
C ALA A 275 -14.16 -10.36 36.16
N THR A 276 -15.47 -10.43 35.94
CA THR A 276 -16.48 -9.43 36.36
C THR A 276 -17.48 -10.09 37.28
#